data_AF-A0A1J3HU48-F1
#
_entry.id   AF-A0A1J3HU48-F1
#
_cell.length_a   1.000
_cell.length_b   1.000
_cell.length_c   1.000
_cell.angle_alpha   90.00
_cell.angle_beta   90.00
_cell.angle_gamma   90.00
#
_symmetry.space_group_name_H-M   'P 1'
#
loop_
_entity.id
_entity.type
_entity.pdbx_description
1 polymer ?
#
loop_
_entity_poly.entity_id
_entity_poly.type
_entity_poly.pdbx_seq_one_letter_code
_entity_poly.pdbx_strand_id
1 'polypeptide(L)'
;EMLVLDGCFVLELFRGAVEGFTELGYARNDPVFAMRGSMHSIQRDMIMLENQLPLFVLNRLLELQLGTRNQTGLVAQLAVRFFDPLMPTDEPLTKTDQSKLENSLAREAF
;
A
#
# COMPACT_ATOMS: atom_id res chain seq x y z
N GLU A 1 -5.77 8.87 21.39
CA GLU A 1 -4.38 8.45 21.09
C GLU A 1 -4.30 7.41 19.97
N MET A 2 -5.19 6.41 19.89
CA MET A 2 -5.15 5.37 18.83
C MET A 2 -5.10 5.92 17.39
N LEU A 3 -5.98 6.89 17.05
CA LEU A 3 -6.08 7.42 15.69
C LEU A 3 -4.81 8.10 15.15
N VAL A 4 -3.96 8.65 16.04
CA VAL A 4 -2.68 9.25 15.64
C VAL A 4 -1.65 8.15 15.34
N LEU A 5 -1.60 7.12 16.18
CA LEU A 5 -0.72 5.97 15.97
C LEU A 5 -1.13 5.19 14.72
N ASP A 6 -2.42 4.93 14.56
CA ASP A 6 -2.99 4.26 13.38
C ASP A 6 -2.70 5.08 12.12
N GLY A 7 -2.85 6.40 12.18
CA GLY A 7 -2.53 7.29 11.07
C GLY A 7 -1.05 7.29 10.69
N CYS A 8 -0.14 7.31 11.67
CA CYS A 8 1.30 7.19 11.40
C CYS A 8 1.63 5.82 10.77
N PHE A 9 1.07 4.74 11.30
CA PHE A 9 1.24 3.40 10.75
C PHE A 9 0.79 3.31 9.28
N VAL A 10 -0.36 3.87 8.96
CA VAL A 10 -0.88 3.92 7.58
C VAL A 10 0.00 4.75 6.65
N LEU A 11 0.53 5.90 7.12
CA LEU A 11 1.45 6.71 6.32
C LEU A 11 2.77 5.97 6.02
N GLU A 12 3.32 5.24 6.99
CA GLU A 12 4.50 4.40 6.81
C GLU A 12 4.25 3.27 5.80
N LEU A 13 3.08 2.61 5.86
CA LEU A 13 2.67 1.60 4.88
C LEU A 13 2.56 2.18 3.47
N PHE A 14 1.88 3.31 3.33
CA PHE A 14 1.67 3.99 2.05
C PHE A 14 2.99 4.40 1.42
N ARG A 15 3.89 5.00 2.20
CA ARG A 15 5.21 5.40 1.72
C ARG A 15 6.07 4.18 1.41
N GLY A 16 6.10 3.17 2.27
CA GLY A 16 6.95 2.00 2.08
C GLY A 16 6.52 1.12 0.91
N ALA A 17 5.23 1.12 0.56
CA ALA A 17 4.74 0.47 -0.65
C ALA A 17 5.22 1.15 -1.95
N VAL A 18 5.54 2.45 -1.91
CA VAL A 18 5.97 3.23 -3.09
C VAL A 18 7.48 3.46 -3.12
N GLU A 19 8.07 3.86 -1.99
CA GLU A 19 9.49 4.19 -1.81
C GLU A 19 10.32 2.94 -1.51
N GLY A 20 9.70 1.89 -0.95
CA GLY A 20 10.37 0.68 -0.49
C GLY A 20 10.69 0.72 1.01
N PHE A 21 10.28 -0.32 1.75
CA PHE A 21 10.44 -0.35 3.21
C PHE A 21 11.90 -0.32 3.70
N THR A 22 12.85 -0.85 2.92
CA THR A 22 14.28 -0.73 3.26
C THR A 22 14.78 0.71 3.15
N GLU A 23 14.26 1.51 2.21
CA GLU A 23 14.60 2.93 2.08
C GLU A 23 14.05 3.77 3.25
N LEU A 24 12.94 3.31 3.84
CA LEU A 24 12.41 3.87 5.09
C LEU A 24 13.13 3.39 6.35
N GLY A 25 14.14 2.51 6.21
CA GLY A 25 14.96 2.02 7.32
C GLY A 25 14.47 0.72 7.97
N TYR A 26 13.43 0.09 7.45
CA TYR A 26 12.98 -1.22 7.96
C TYR A 26 13.88 -2.36 7.47
N ALA A 27 14.18 -3.29 8.37
CA ALA A 27 14.97 -4.47 8.04
C ALA A 27 14.20 -5.39 7.08
N ARG A 28 14.89 -6.14 6.23
CA ARG A 28 14.26 -7.07 5.25
C ARG A 28 13.45 -8.20 5.89
N ASN A 29 13.67 -8.47 7.17
CA ASN A 29 12.96 -9.46 7.97
C ASN A 29 12.00 -8.82 8.97
N ASP A 30 11.66 -7.53 8.81
CA ASP A 30 10.64 -6.88 9.60
C ASP A 30 9.29 -7.62 9.41
N PRO A 31 8.66 -8.10 10.50
CA PRO A 31 7.47 -8.94 10.42
C PRO A 31 6.24 -8.21 9.89
N VAL A 32 6.25 -6.87 9.90
CA VAL A 32 5.12 -6.03 9.49
C VAL A 32 5.42 -5.35 8.17
N PHE A 33 6.54 -4.63 8.08
CA PHE A 33 6.87 -3.77 6.94
C PHE A 33 7.68 -4.48 5.85
N ALA A 34 8.35 -5.61 6.11
CA ALA A 34 9.12 -6.31 5.09
C ALA A 34 8.60 -7.70 4.74
N MET A 35 7.47 -8.10 5.31
CA MET A 35 6.85 -9.40 5.06
C MET A 35 5.77 -9.28 3.95
N ARG A 36 6.09 -9.72 2.72
CA ARG A 36 5.14 -9.67 1.59
C ARG A 36 3.80 -10.36 1.88
N GLY A 37 3.81 -11.41 2.70
CA GLY A 37 2.61 -12.20 3.02
C GLY A 37 1.56 -11.46 3.86
N SER A 38 1.96 -10.48 4.69
CA SER A 38 1.01 -9.73 5.52
C SER A 38 0.35 -8.57 4.78
N MET A 39 0.98 -8.06 3.71
CA MET A 39 0.52 -6.87 3.00
C MET A 39 -0.91 -6.99 2.46
N HIS A 40 -1.24 -8.10 1.79
CA HIS A 40 -2.59 -8.31 1.25
C HIS A 40 -3.66 -8.37 2.34
N SER A 41 -3.35 -9.01 3.47
CA SER A 41 -4.26 -9.07 4.61
C SER A 41 -4.48 -7.69 5.22
N ILE A 42 -3.40 -6.90 5.37
CA ILE A 42 -3.48 -5.52 5.88
C ILE A 42 -4.29 -4.63 4.94
N GLN A 43 -4.04 -4.67 3.62
CA GLN A 43 -4.81 -3.91 2.64
C GLN A 43 -6.31 -4.24 2.73
N ARG A 44 -6.65 -5.53 2.82
CA ARG A 44 -8.04 -5.98 2.91
C ARG A 44 -8.71 -5.58 4.22
N ASP A 45 -7.98 -5.56 5.32
CA ASP A 45 -8.49 -5.10 6.61
C ASP A 45 -8.74 -3.59 6.60
N MET A 46 -7.80 -2.81 6.07
CA MET A 46 -7.91 -1.34 6.00
C MET A 46 -9.07 -0.83 5.12
N ILE A 47 -9.51 -1.60 4.12
CA ILE A 47 -10.66 -1.21 3.28
C ILE A 47 -12.01 -1.56 3.91
N MET A 48 -12.03 -2.36 4.97
CA MET A 48 -13.27 -2.67 5.68
C MET A 48 -13.86 -1.40 6.30
N LEU A 49 -15.19 -1.28 6.28
CA LEU A 49 -15.87 -0.08 6.78
C LEU A 49 -15.54 0.23 8.25
N GLU A 50 -15.25 -0.81 9.04
CA GLU A 50 -14.90 -0.74 10.45
C GLU A 50 -13.49 -0.20 10.72
N ASN A 51 -12.59 -0.24 9.73
CA ASN A 51 -11.19 0.17 9.87
C ASN A 51 -10.85 1.43 9.03
N GLN A 52 -11.84 2.28 8.75
CA GLN A 52 -11.63 3.49 7.94
C GLN A 52 -11.01 4.62 8.74
N LEU A 53 -9.94 5.20 8.18
CA LEU A 53 -9.37 6.46 8.63
C LEU A 53 -9.72 7.59 7.65
N PRO A 54 -10.20 8.76 8.13
CA PRO A 54 -10.46 9.88 7.25
C PRO A 54 -9.17 10.43 6.61
N LEU A 55 -9.18 10.63 5.29
CA LEU A 55 -8.02 11.11 4.53
C LEU A 55 -7.44 12.45 5.04
N PHE A 56 -8.31 13.34 5.56
CA PHE A 56 -7.86 14.63 6.09
C PHE A 56 -6.96 14.49 7.34
N VAL A 57 -7.15 13.42 8.13
CA VAL A 57 -6.28 13.12 9.28
C VAL A 57 -4.89 12.77 8.78
N LEU A 58 -4.81 11.88 7.79
CA LEU A 58 -3.54 11.46 7.20
C LEU A 58 -2.81 12.64 6.53
N ASN A 59 -3.53 13.51 5.83
CA ASN A 59 -2.96 14.75 5.29
C ASN A 59 -2.35 15.62 6.40
N ARG A 60 -3.07 15.78 7.51
CA ARG A 60 -2.59 16.61 8.63
C ARG A 60 -1.36 16.01 9.31
N LEU A 61 -1.32 14.69 9.47
CA LEU A 61 -0.15 13.99 10.02
C LEU A 61 1.06 14.12 9.10
N LEU A 62 0.87 13.99 7.79
CA LEU A 62 1.96 14.15 6.82
C LEU A 62 2.53 15.58 6.82
N GLU A 63 1.66 16.59 6.88
CA GLU A 63 2.06 18.00 7.00
C GLU A 63 2.90 18.26 8.26
N LEU A 64 2.60 17.57 9.36
CA LEU A 64 3.36 17.69 10.60
C LEU A 64 4.75 17.03 10.48
N GLN A 65 4.86 15.93 9.75
CA GLN A 65 6.12 15.20 9.56
C GLN A 65 7.08 15.90 8.58
N LEU A 66 6.56 16.39 7.46
CA LEU A 66 7.35 16.85 6.32
C LEU A 66 7.25 18.36 6.06
N GLY A 67 6.36 19.04 6.78
CA GLY A 67 6.08 20.47 6.61
C GLY A 67 5.03 20.76 5.53
N THR A 68 4.56 22.00 5.51
CA THR A 68 3.39 22.43 4.70
C THR A 68 3.66 22.62 3.20
N ARG A 69 4.89 22.41 2.71
CA ARG A 69 5.22 22.69 1.29
C ARG A 69 4.87 21.50 0.39
N ASN A 70 3.96 21.74 -0.57
CA ASN A 70 3.66 20.89 -1.73
C ASN A 70 3.14 19.46 -1.44
N GLN A 71 2.35 19.27 -0.39
CA GLN A 71 1.82 17.94 -0.03
C GLN A 71 0.34 17.73 -0.40
N THR A 72 -0.31 18.73 -0.98
CA THR A 72 -1.72 18.65 -1.37
C THR A 72 -1.93 17.50 -2.36
N GLY A 73 -2.72 16.50 -1.93
CA GLY A 73 -3.03 15.31 -2.74
C GLY A 73 -2.00 14.19 -2.69
N LEU A 74 -0.87 14.34 -2.00
CA LEU A 74 0.17 13.30 -1.91
C LEU A 74 -0.37 12.05 -1.21
N VAL A 75 -1.05 12.19 -0.06
CA VAL A 75 -1.63 11.04 0.65
C VAL A 75 -2.64 10.30 -0.23
N ALA A 76 -3.48 11.04 -0.98
CA ALA A 76 -4.45 10.43 -1.88
C ALA A 76 -3.76 9.60 -2.97
N GLN A 77 -2.68 10.13 -3.57
CA GLN A 77 -1.89 9.41 -4.58
C GLN A 77 -1.24 8.16 -4.00
N LEU A 78 -0.67 8.25 -2.80
CA LEU A 78 -0.08 7.09 -2.12
C LEU A 78 -1.15 6.04 -1.78
N ALA A 79 -2.32 6.46 -1.29
CA ALA A 79 -3.44 5.57 -0.97
C ALA A 79 -3.93 4.82 -2.21
N VAL A 80 -4.14 5.51 -3.33
CA VAL A 80 -4.58 4.88 -4.59
C VAL A 80 -3.57 3.81 -5.03
N ARG A 81 -2.26 4.13 -5.02
CA ARG A 81 -1.22 3.15 -5.37
C ARG A 81 -1.18 1.97 -4.39
N PHE A 82 -1.38 2.24 -3.10
CA PHE A 82 -1.40 1.20 -2.08
C PHE A 82 -2.58 0.24 -2.26
N PHE A 83 -3.75 0.72 -2.65
CA PHE A 83 -4.95 -0.11 -2.82
C PHE A 83 -5.16 -0.65 -4.24
N ASP A 84 -4.34 -0.25 -5.22
CA ASP A 84 -4.39 -0.73 -6.60
C ASP A 84 -4.50 -2.28 -6.72
N PRO A 85 -3.75 -3.09 -5.93
CA PRO A 85 -3.87 -4.55 -5.98
C PRO A 85 -5.23 -5.12 -5.54
N LEU A 86 -6.07 -4.32 -4.87
CA LEU A 86 -7.42 -4.70 -4.46
C LEU A 86 -8.50 -4.22 -5.43
N MET A 87 -8.15 -3.38 -6.39
CA MET A 87 -9.12 -2.88 -7.36
C MET A 87 -9.65 -4.05 -8.19
N PRO A 88 -10.98 -4.21 -8.32
CA PRO A 88 -11.57 -5.21 -9.21
C PRO A 88 -11.05 -4.93 -10.62
N THR A 89 -10.17 -5.78 -11.11
CA THR A 89 -9.68 -5.74 -12.49
C THR A 89 -10.75 -6.38 -13.37
N ASP A 90 -11.90 -5.71 -13.52
CA ASP A 90 -12.96 -6.16 -14.45
C ASP A 90 -12.55 -5.97 -15.93
N GLU A 91 -11.27 -5.67 -16.21
CA GLU A 91 -10.75 -5.77 -17.57
C GLU A 91 -10.67 -7.26 -17.96
N PRO A 92 -11.41 -7.70 -19.00
CA PRO A 92 -11.25 -9.04 -19.52
C PRO A 92 -9.79 -9.23 -19.91
N LEU A 93 -9.15 -10.27 -19.35
CA LEU A 93 -7.76 -10.63 -19.62
C LEU A 93 -7.46 -10.48 -21.12
N THR A 94 -6.57 -9.56 -21.46
CA THR A 94 -6.14 -9.45 -22.84
C THR A 94 -5.36 -10.72 -23.19
N LYS A 95 -5.40 -11.15 -24.46
CA LYS A 95 -4.66 -12.35 -24.93
C LYS A 95 -3.16 -12.29 -24.59
N THR A 96 -2.62 -11.09 -24.44
CA THR A 96 -1.24 -10.83 -24.03
C THR A 96 -0.99 -11.19 -22.57
N ASP A 97 -1.97 -10.99 -21.67
CA ASP A 97 -1.83 -11.31 -20.25
C ASP A 97 -2.08 -12.79 -19.98
N GLN A 98 -2.97 -13.43 -20.75
CA GLN A 98 -3.13 -14.89 -20.75
C GLN A 98 -1.82 -15.60 -21.13
N SER A 99 -1.19 -15.21 -22.24
CA SER A 99 0.07 -15.81 -22.67
C SER A 99 1.23 -15.56 -21.68
N LYS A 100 1.26 -14.43 -20.97
CA LYS A 100 2.26 -14.17 -19.91
C LYS A 100 2.02 -15.01 -18.66
N LEU A 101 0.75 -15.21 -18.28
CA LEU A 101 0.37 -16.04 -17.15
C LEU A 101 0.68 -17.52 -17.42
N GLU A 102 0.33 -18.02 -18.62
CA GLU A 102 0.67 -19.38 -19.07
C GLU A 102 2.19 -19.61 -19.10
N ASN A 103 2.96 -18.64 -19.60
CA ASN A 103 4.42 -18.72 -19.60
C ASN A 103 5.03 -18.64 -18.19
N SER A 104 4.38 -17.98 -17.24
CA SER A 104 4.86 -17.90 -15.85
C SER A 104 4.60 -19.21 -15.11
N LEU A 105 3.41 -19.79 -15.29
CA LEU A 105 3.05 -21.09 -14.71
C LEU A 105 3.88 -22.24 -15.31
N ALA A 106 4.23 -22.16 -16.61
CA ALA A 106 5.11 -23.14 -17.24
C ALA A 106 6.56 -23.08 -16.74
N ARG A 107 7.00 -21.93 -16.20
CA ARG A 107 8.35 -21.74 -15.64
C ARG A 107 8.49 -22.23 -14.20
N GLU A 108 7.39 -22.35 -13.47
CA GLU A 108 7.37 -22.88 -12.11
C GLU A 108 7.24 -24.42 -12.06
N ALA A 109 7.00 -25.06 -13.22
CA ALA A 109 6.81 -26.50 -13.35
C ALA A 109 8.10 -27.29 -13.70
N PHE A 110 9.28 -26.65 -13.70
CA PHE A 110 10.59 -27.28 -13.97
C PHE A 110 11.65 -26.89 -12.94
#